data_AF-A0A0P9F7H9-F1
#
_entry.id   AF-A0A0P9F7H9-F1
#
_cell.length_a   1.000
_cell.length_b   1.000
_cell.length_c   1.000
_cell.angle_alpha   90.00
_cell.angle_beta   90.00
_cell.angle_gamma   90.00
#
_symmetry.space_group_name_H-M   'P 1'
#
loop_
_entity.id
_entity.type
_entity.pdbx_description
1 polymer ?
#
loop_
_entity_poly.entity_id
_entity_poly.type
_entity_poly.pdbx_seq_one_letter_code
_entity_poly.pdbx_strand_id
1 'polypeptide(L)'
;IISRSAQLTPARRDELVRRIDALKPGGWTDLSGGWLAGCREVADHPGGEGIGRALLLTDGMANRGITDIEELTHHARELRQRGVATSTFGVGLDFSEHLLEAMAEQGGGHFYYIERPDQIPGMFERELGNLLTVVAREAFLALDIPRGVAVELLGNLPHERAGERLRIFLGDIYGGERRALFTRVITPPDMPGTSVVLRGELGYADLSGHTTTVAATLAFSYVREAEVLLAPVVAEVLERAGEVELAAATAQALRLERAGQRLVVRHRRGG
;
A
#
# COMPACT_ATOMS: atom_id res chain seq x y z
N ILE A 1 -14.24 17.70 -14.81
CA ILE A 1 -13.40 18.13 -15.95
C ILE A 1 -12.31 17.07 -16.11
N ILE A 2 -12.08 16.53 -17.31
CA ILE A 2 -10.98 15.59 -17.57
C ILE A 2 -9.99 16.30 -18.50
N SER A 3 -8.70 16.26 -18.18
CA SER A 3 -7.65 16.77 -19.05
C SER A 3 -6.77 15.62 -19.50
N ARG A 4 -6.41 15.60 -20.78
CA ARG A 4 -5.49 14.58 -21.29
C ARG A 4 -4.11 14.71 -20.66
N SER A 5 -3.48 13.57 -20.38
CA SER A 5 -2.09 13.49 -19.93
C SER A 5 -1.13 14.08 -20.95
N ALA A 6 -0.27 14.98 -20.49
CA ALA A 6 0.75 15.62 -21.31
C ALA A 6 1.78 16.37 -20.46
N GLN A 7 2.91 16.72 -21.06
CA GLN A 7 3.93 17.56 -20.43
C GLN A 7 3.36 18.93 -20.01
N LEU A 8 3.73 19.36 -18.80
CA LEU A 8 3.31 20.63 -18.20
C LEU A 8 4.21 21.78 -18.68
N THR A 9 3.80 22.46 -19.75
CA THR A 9 4.42 23.72 -20.20
C THR A 9 3.78 24.92 -19.49
N PRO A 10 4.43 26.10 -19.45
CA PRO A 10 3.82 27.31 -18.86
C PRO A 10 2.45 27.64 -19.45
N ALA A 11 2.30 27.59 -20.77
CA ALA A 11 1.02 27.86 -21.44
C ALA A 11 -0.08 26.86 -21.03
N ARG A 12 0.26 25.58 -20.90
CA ARG A 12 -0.68 24.54 -20.45
C ARG A 12 -0.99 24.66 -18.96
N ARG A 13 -0.04 25.09 -18.14
CA ARG A 13 -0.28 25.42 -16.73
C ARG A 13 -1.35 26.50 -16.61
N ASP A 14 -1.22 27.58 -17.36
CA ASP A 14 -2.21 28.68 -17.35
C ASP A 14 -3.59 28.23 -17.85
N GLU A 15 -3.63 27.34 -18.85
CA GLU A 15 -4.87 26.72 -19.32
C GLU A 15 -5.53 25.87 -18.23
N LEU A 16 -4.77 25.01 -17.54
CA LEU A 16 -5.27 24.15 -16.47
C LEU A 16 -5.77 24.96 -15.28
N VAL A 17 -5.04 26.01 -14.88
CA VAL A 17 -5.48 26.94 -13.82
C VAL A 17 -6.83 27.56 -14.18
N ARG A 18 -7.00 28.11 -15.39
CA ARG A 18 -8.29 28.65 -15.84
C ARG A 18 -9.43 27.62 -15.81
N ARG A 19 -9.14 26.36 -16.15
CA ARG A 19 -10.13 25.27 -16.11
C ARG A 19 -10.50 24.87 -14.68
N ILE A 20 -9.54 24.89 -13.77
CA ILE A 20 -9.76 24.65 -12.34
C ILE A 20 -10.61 25.79 -11.75
N ASP A 21 -10.28 27.05 -12.06
CA ASP A 21 -11.02 28.23 -11.58
C ASP A 21 -12.47 28.26 -12.09
N ALA A 22 -12.74 27.62 -13.23
CA ALA A 22 -14.07 27.50 -13.80
C ALA A 22 -14.93 26.37 -13.17
N LEU A 23 -14.36 25.55 -12.28
CA LEU A 23 -15.11 24.51 -11.57
C LEU A 23 -16.21 25.14 -10.72
N LYS A 24 -17.39 24.51 -10.73
CA LYS A 24 -18.52 24.91 -9.91
C LYS A 24 -19.00 23.71 -9.09
N PRO A 25 -19.44 23.93 -7.84
CA PRO A 25 -20.06 22.87 -7.05
C PRO A 25 -21.24 22.26 -7.81
N GLY A 26 -21.30 20.93 -7.82
CA GLY A 26 -22.46 20.15 -8.26
C GLY A 26 -23.14 19.50 -7.05
N GLY A 27 -24.34 18.96 -7.23
CA GLY A 27 -25.12 18.36 -6.13
C GLY A 27 -24.75 16.91 -5.77
N TRP A 28 -23.74 16.30 -6.40
CA TRP A 28 -23.41 14.88 -6.26
C TRP A 28 -21.90 14.65 -6.26
N THR A 29 -21.47 13.52 -5.72
CA THR A 29 -20.06 13.09 -5.64
C THR A 29 -19.92 11.71 -6.29
N ASP A 30 -19.56 11.70 -7.57
CA ASP A 30 -19.13 10.50 -8.30
C ASP A 30 -17.61 10.33 -8.14
N LEU A 31 -17.22 9.90 -6.94
CA LEU A 31 -15.82 9.67 -6.57
C LEU A 31 -15.18 8.67 -7.52
N SER A 32 -15.87 7.55 -7.77
CA SER A 32 -15.37 6.46 -8.62
C SER A 32 -15.08 6.91 -10.05
N GLY A 33 -16.00 7.65 -10.68
CA GLY A 33 -15.85 8.12 -12.05
C GLY A 33 -14.73 9.14 -12.18
N GLY A 34 -14.61 10.07 -11.24
CA GLY A 34 -13.53 11.06 -11.22
C GLY A 34 -12.16 10.42 -11.03
N TRP A 35 -12.04 9.52 -10.04
CA TRP A 35 -10.80 8.83 -9.72
C TRP A 35 -10.35 7.90 -10.86
N LEU A 36 -11.22 7.02 -11.36
CA LEU A 36 -10.88 6.09 -12.44
C LEU A 36 -10.50 6.83 -13.75
N ALA A 37 -11.17 7.94 -14.06
CA ALA A 37 -10.80 8.77 -15.20
C ALA A 37 -9.41 9.38 -15.03
N GLY A 38 -9.09 9.90 -13.83
CA GLY A 38 -7.75 10.41 -13.52
C GLY A 38 -6.68 9.33 -13.62
N CYS A 39 -6.93 8.15 -13.03
CA CYS A 39 -6.01 7.02 -13.10
C CYS A 39 -5.76 6.55 -14.55
N ARG A 40 -6.78 6.57 -15.41
CA ARG A 40 -6.61 6.26 -16.83
C ARG A 40 -5.65 7.26 -17.50
N GLU A 41 -5.81 8.55 -17.26
CA GLU A 41 -4.90 9.57 -17.82
C GLU A 41 -3.46 9.41 -17.30
N VAL A 42 -3.29 9.04 -16.02
CA VAL A 42 -1.96 8.75 -15.45
C VAL A 42 -1.35 7.50 -16.10
N ALA A 43 -2.14 6.45 -16.32
CA ALA A 43 -1.70 5.22 -16.97
C ALA A 43 -1.35 5.42 -18.45
N ASP A 44 -2.11 6.27 -19.16
CA ASP A 44 -1.95 6.55 -20.59
C ASP A 44 -0.82 7.57 -20.88
N HIS A 45 0.07 7.84 -19.91
CA HIS A 45 1.14 8.84 -20.04
C HIS A 45 2.09 8.55 -21.23
N PRO A 46 2.20 9.49 -22.20
CA PRO A 46 3.15 9.37 -23.30
C PRO A 46 4.57 9.66 -22.81
N GLY A 47 5.32 8.60 -22.49
CA GLY A 47 6.73 8.68 -22.10
C GLY A 47 7.24 7.47 -21.33
N GLY A 48 6.39 6.70 -20.65
CA GLY A 48 6.76 5.48 -19.91
C GLY A 48 7.69 5.69 -18.71
N GLU A 49 8.28 6.87 -18.55
CA GLU A 49 9.21 7.24 -17.48
C GLU A 49 8.50 8.13 -16.44
N GLY A 50 8.64 7.78 -15.16
CA GLY A 50 8.07 8.55 -14.03
C GLY A 50 7.19 7.75 -13.08
N ILE A 51 6.83 8.36 -11.96
CA ILE A 51 6.00 7.76 -10.90
C ILE A 51 4.52 8.04 -11.20
N GLY A 52 3.74 6.99 -11.40
CA GLY A 52 2.30 7.09 -11.62
C GLY A 52 1.56 7.34 -10.32
N ARG A 53 1.06 8.57 -10.12
CA ARG A 53 0.33 8.96 -8.91
C ARG A 53 -1.03 9.57 -9.23
N ALA A 54 -2.08 9.04 -8.61
CA ALA A 54 -3.38 9.69 -8.53
C ALA A 54 -3.59 10.32 -7.15
N LEU A 55 -3.92 11.61 -7.12
CA LEU A 55 -4.25 12.34 -5.89
C LEU A 55 -5.77 12.58 -5.88
N LEU A 56 -6.47 11.90 -4.98
CA LEU A 56 -7.93 11.97 -4.85
C LEU A 56 -8.32 12.88 -3.68
N LEU A 57 -8.89 14.04 -3.97
CA LEU A 57 -9.42 14.98 -2.98
C LEU A 57 -10.95 14.94 -2.98
N THR A 58 -11.57 14.81 -1.80
CA THR A 58 -13.03 14.87 -1.63
C THR A 58 -13.42 15.49 -0.29
N ASP A 59 -14.50 16.26 -0.30
CA ASP A 59 -15.19 16.81 0.87
C ASP A 59 -16.55 16.13 1.13
N GLY A 60 -16.92 15.16 0.29
CA GLY A 60 -18.25 14.55 0.25
C GLY A 60 -18.25 13.03 0.23
N MET A 61 -19.36 12.45 0.68
CA MET A 61 -19.65 11.01 0.57
C MET A 61 -19.84 10.60 -0.89
N ALA A 62 -19.18 9.52 -1.29
CA ALA A 62 -19.44 8.89 -2.59
C ALA A 62 -20.90 8.45 -2.66
N ASN A 63 -21.69 9.07 -3.55
CA ASN A 63 -23.14 8.85 -3.65
C ASN A 63 -23.61 8.52 -5.07
N ARG A 64 -22.68 8.49 -6.04
CA ARG A 64 -22.93 8.10 -7.43
C ARG A 64 -21.78 7.23 -7.95
N GLY A 65 -22.07 6.37 -8.92
CA GLY A 65 -21.11 5.42 -9.47
C GLY A 65 -20.90 4.23 -8.54
N ILE A 66 -19.68 3.73 -8.49
CA ILE A 66 -19.27 2.67 -7.56
C ILE A 66 -19.12 3.30 -6.17
N THR A 67 -19.87 2.79 -5.20
CA THR A 67 -19.86 3.26 -3.81
C THR A 67 -19.47 2.16 -2.82
N ASP A 68 -19.33 0.92 -3.29
CA ASP A 68 -18.86 -0.18 -2.45
C ASP A 68 -17.35 -0.08 -2.21
N ILE A 69 -16.97 -0.16 -0.93
CA ILE A 69 -15.59 -0.01 -0.47
C ILE A 69 -14.73 -1.18 -0.96
N GLU A 70 -15.24 -2.41 -0.97
CA GLU A 70 -14.47 -3.58 -1.40
C GLU A 70 -14.18 -3.50 -2.90
N GLU A 71 -15.15 -3.06 -3.71
CA GLU A 71 -14.96 -2.84 -5.14
C GLU A 71 -13.94 -1.72 -5.43
N LEU A 72 -14.06 -0.57 -4.77
CA LEU A 72 -13.11 0.54 -4.94
C LEU A 72 -11.69 0.20 -4.47
N THR A 73 -11.56 -0.52 -3.37
CA THR A 73 -10.26 -0.97 -2.85
C THR A 73 -9.63 -2.06 -3.73
N HIS A 74 -10.46 -2.94 -4.32
CA HIS A 74 -10.00 -3.88 -5.34
C HIS A 74 -9.45 -3.13 -6.56
N HIS A 75 -10.19 -2.15 -7.09
CA HIS A 75 -9.70 -1.32 -8.18
C HIS A 75 -8.40 -0.58 -7.83
N ALA A 76 -8.25 -0.11 -6.59
CA ALA A 76 -7.05 0.61 -6.18
C ALA A 76 -5.83 -0.32 -6.17
N ARG A 77 -6.01 -1.56 -5.73
CA ARG A 77 -4.99 -2.61 -5.80
C ARG A 77 -4.60 -2.95 -7.25
N GLU A 78 -5.59 -3.13 -8.12
CA GLU A 78 -5.36 -3.43 -9.55
C GLU A 78 -4.61 -2.28 -10.26
N LEU A 79 -4.96 -1.03 -9.97
CA LEU A 79 -4.28 0.13 -10.52
C LEU A 79 -2.85 0.25 -10.01
N ARG A 80 -2.62 -0.02 -8.71
CA ARG A 80 -1.28 -0.09 -8.14
C ARG A 80 -0.43 -1.15 -8.85
N GLN A 81 -0.97 -2.33 -9.10
CA GLN A 81 -0.28 -3.38 -9.86
C GLN A 81 0.06 -2.97 -11.30
N ARG A 82 -0.64 -1.97 -11.85
CA ARG A 82 -0.38 -1.37 -13.16
C ARG A 82 0.50 -0.11 -13.07
N GLY A 83 1.13 0.14 -11.93
CA GLY A 83 2.04 1.27 -11.73
C GLY A 83 1.37 2.62 -11.43
N VAL A 84 0.05 2.62 -11.14
CA VAL A 84 -0.69 3.83 -10.75
C VAL A 84 -1.13 3.73 -9.29
N ALA A 85 -0.37 4.37 -8.43
CA ALA A 85 -0.64 4.35 -7.01
C ALA A 85 -1.61 5.52 -6.64
N THR A 86 -2.49 5.33 -5.64
CA THR A 86 -3.47 6.36 -5.19
C THR A 86 -3.18 6.89 -3.78
N SER A 87 -3.18 8.22 -3.60
CA SER A 87 -3.30 8.90 -2.29
C SER A 87 -4.64 9.60 -2.20
N THR A 88 -5.19 9.66 -0.99
CA THR A 88 -6.53 10.20 -0.74
C THR A 88 -6.46 11.34 0.29
N PHE A 89 -7.30 12.34 0.08
CA PHE A 89 -7.37 13.54 0.90
C PHE A 89 -8.84 13.81 1.23
N GLY A 90 -9.20 13.67 2.50
CA GLY A 90 -10.54 13.96 3.01
C GLY A 90 -10.60 15.35 3.62
N VAL A 91 -11.50 16.21 3.13
CA VAL A 91 -11.66 17.59 3.61
C VAL A 91 -12.92 17.72 4.46
N GLY A 92 -12.80 18.35 5.63
CA GLY A 92 -13.94 18.60 6.51
C GLY A 92 -14.37 17.34 7.26
N LEU A 93 -15.67 17.10 7.39
CA LEU A 93 -16.22 15.95 8.13
C LEU A 93 -17.13 15.05 7.29
N ASP A 94 -17.51 15.50 6.09
CA ASP A 94 -18.60 14.89 5.31
C ASP A 94 -18.11 13.90 4.24
N PHE A 95 -17.04 13.16 4.53
CA PHE A 95 -16.51 12.10 3.66
C PHE A 95 -16.40 10.76 4.40
N SER A 96 -16.23 9.68 3.65
CA SER A 96 -16.00 8.35 4.23
C SER A 96 -14.51 8.14 4.48
N GLU A 97 -14.05 8.42 5.70
CA GLU A 97 -12.65 8.18 6.11
C GLU A 97 -12.22 6.74 5.87
N HIS A 98 -13.08 5.78 6.26
CA HIS A 98 -12.80 4.36 6.05
C HIS A 98 -12.59 4.01 4.57
N LEU A 99 -13.38 4.59 3.65
CA LEU A 99 -13.20 4.37 2.23
C LEU A 99 -11.86 4.93 1.75
N LEU A 100 -11.55 6.19 2.10
CA LEU A 100 -10.34 6.87 1.65
C LEU A 100 -9.07 6.21 2.17
N GLU A 101 -9.07 5.83 3.45
CA GLU A 101 -7.96 5.10 4.07
C GLU A 101 -7.74 3.75 3.39
N ALA A 102 -8.80 2.97 3.19
CA ALA A 102 -8.69 1.67 2.53
C ALA A 102 -8.22 1.80 1.07
N MET A 103 -8.68 2.81 0.34
CA MET A 103 -8.23 3.09 -1.03
C MET A 103 -6.75 3.49 -1.08
N ALA A 104 -6.29 4.34 -0.17
CA ALA A 104 -4.87 4.72 -0.11
C ALA A 104 -3.98 3.52 0.24
N GLU A 105 -4.35 2.74 1.27
CA GLU A 105 -3.61 1.57 1.71
C GLU A 105 -3.48 0.52 0.60
N GLN A 106 -4.61 0.15 -0.02
CA GLN A 106 -4.61 -0.84 -1.11
C GLN A 106 -4.01 -0.28 -2.41
N GLY A 107 -4.16 1.03 -2.63
CA GLY A 107 -3.60 1.78 -3.74
C GLY A 107 -2.12 2.14 -3.58
N GLY A 108 -1.48 1.80 -2.46
CA GLY A 108 -0.05 2.06 -2.23
C GLY A 108 0.30 3.55 -2.10
N GLY A 109 -0.56 4.34 -1.48
CA GLY A 109 -0.29 5.73 -1.11
C GLY A 109 -0.65 6.04 0.34
N HIS A 110 -0.91 7.31 0.60
CA HIS A 110 -1.19 7.84 1.92
C HIS A 110 -2.60 8.44 1.97
N PHE A 111 -3.21 8.31 3.14
CA PHE A 111 -4.43 9.04 3.48
C PHE A 111 -4.08 10.30 4.27
N TYR A 112 -4.71 11.42 3.91
CA TYR A 112 -4.56 12.70 4.57
C TYR A 112 -5.92 13.23 5.01
N TYR A 113 -6.04 13.51 6.31
CA TYR A 113 -7.15 14.27 6.86
C TYR A 113 -6.85 15.78 6.81
N ILE A 114 -7.80 16.54 6.27
CA ILE A 114 -7.72 17.99 6.11
C ILE A 114 -8.89 18.60 6.88
N GLU A 115 -8.61 19.12 8.06
CA GLU A 115 -9.61 19.77 8.91
C GLU A 115 -10.07 21.09 8.27
N ARG A 116 -9.12 21.85 7.69
CA ARG A 116 -9.40 23.16 7.11
C ARG A 116 -8.79 23.34 5.71
N PRO A 117 -9.48 24.03 4.78
CA PRO A 117 -9.00 24.21 3.41
C PRO A 117 -7.60 24.86 3.27
N ASP A 118 -7.18 25.69 4.23
CA ASP A 118 -5.85 26.32 4.23
C ASP A 118 -4.70 25.32 4.42
N GLN A 119 -4.99 24.10 4.88
CA GLN A 119 -4.00 23.03 5.04
C GLN A 119 -3.75 22.25 3.74
N ILE A 120 -4.62 22.39 2.72
CA ILE A 120 -4.52 21.64 1.46
C ILE A 120 -3.13 21.80 0.81
N PRO A 121 -2.56 23.01 0.63
CA PRO A 121 -1.26 23.17 0.00
C PRO A 121 -0.15 22.39 0.71
N GLY A 122 -0.09 22.46 2.05
CA GLY A 122 0.93 21.77 2.84
C GLY A 122 0.83 20.23 2.76
N MET A 123 -0.39 19.68 2.68
CA MET A 123 -0.59 18.23 2.50
C MET A 123 -0.18 17.77 1.11
N PHE A 124 -0.48 18.57 0.08
CA PHE A 124 -0.01 18.31 -1.29
C PHE A 124 1.51 18.40 -1.41
N GLU A 125 2.13 19.41 -0.79
CA GLU A 125 3.60 19.55 -0.73
C GLU A 125 4.25 18.36 -0.03
N ARG A 126 3.65 17.86 1.05
CA ARG A 126 4.14 16.68 1.76
C ARG A 126 4.09 15.43 0.88
N GLU A 127 2.96 15.17 0.23
CA GLU A 127 2.83 14.04 -0.69
C GLU A 127 3.78 14.18 -1.89
N LEU A 128 3.88 15.36 -2.49
CA LEU A 128 4.81 15.60 -3.60
C LEU A 128 6.27 15.47 -3.16
N GLY A 129 6.60 15.94 -1.96
CA GLY A 129 7.91 15.77 -1.34
C GLY A 129 8.27 14.30 -1.18
N ASN A 130 7.33 13.47 -0.70
CA ASN A 130 7.53 12.03 -0.66
C ASN A 130 7.86 11.48 -2.06
N LEU A 131 7.08 11.85 -3.08
CA LEU A 131 7.32 11.39 -4.46
C LEU A 131 8.69 11.78 -5.02
N LEU A 132 9.14 13.01 -4.74
CA LEU A 132 10.46 13.50 -5.16
C LEU A 132 11.63 12.79 -4.46
N THR A 133 11.36 12.11 -3.35
CA THR A 133 12.36 11.31 -2.62
C THR A 133 12.31 9.83 -2.97
N VAL A 134 11.42 9.36 -3.84
CA VAL A 134 11.40 7.94 -4.22
C VAL A 134 12.76 7.57 -4.84
N VAL A 135 13.40 6.55 -4.28
CA VAL A 135 14.69 6.03 -4.76
C VAL A 135 14.57 4.63 -5.35
N ALA A 136 13.51 3.91 -5.01
CA ALA A 136 13.24 2.56 -5.50
C ALA A 136 11.74 2.40 -5.74
N ARG A 137 11.37 2.09 -6.99
CA ARG A 137 10.00 1.87 -7.43
C ARG A 137 9.64 0.39 -7.37
N GLU A 138 8.37 0.11 -7.09
CA GLU A 138 7.80 -1.25 -7.13
C GLU A 138 8.65 -2.29 -6.36
N ALA A 139 9.21 -1.88 -5.23
CA ALA A 139 10.09 -2.72 -4.45
C ALA A 139 9.34 -3.95 -3.92
N PHE A 140 10.03 -5.09 -3.89
CA PHE A 140 9.53 -6.34 -3.35
C PHE A 140 10.64 -7.11 -2.65
N LEU A 141 10.29 -7.85 -1.60
CA LEU A 141 11.15 -8.82 -0.95
C LEU A 141 10.73 -10.23 -1.37
N ALA A 142 11.60 -10.97 -2.04
CA ALA A 142 11.41 -12.39 -2.33
C ALA A 142 12.22 -13.24 -1.35
N LEU A 143 11.57 -14.19 -0.70
CA LEU A 143 12.19 -15.16 0.20
C LEU A 143 12.17 -16.54 -0.46
N ASP A 144 13.34 -17.15 -0.58
CA ASP A 144 13.49 -18.56 -0.96
C ASP A 144 13.46 -19.41 0.30
N ILE A 145 12.41 -20.21 0.44
CA ILE A 145 12.09 -20.96 1.66
C ILE A 145 12.68 -22.37 1.51
N PRO A 146 13.65 -22.76 2.35
CA PRO A 146 14.20 -24.10 2.30
C PRO A 146 13.13 -25.15 2.61
N ARG A 147 13.30 -26.34 2.04
CA ARG A 147 12.37 -27.46 2.23
C ARG A 147 12.16 -27.76 3.71
N GLY A 148 10.89 -27.87 4.13
CA GLY A 148 10.53 -28.16 5.52
C GLY A 148 10.53 -26.95 6.46
N VAL A 149 10.97 -25.78 5.99
CA VAL A 149 10.85 -24.51 6.71
C VAL A 149 9.50 -23.88 6.40
N ALA A 150 8.79 -23.41 7.41
CA ALA A 150 7.60 -22.60 7.24
C ALA A 150 7.93 -21.13 7.55
N VAL A 151 7.54 -20.24 6.64
CA VAL A 151 7.64 -18.79 6.83
C VAL A 151 6.23 -18.20 6.77
N GLU A 152 5.89 -17.36 7.73
CA GLU A 152 4.63 -16.61 7.78
C GLU A 152 4.96 -15.11 7.90
N LEU A 153 4.35 -14.29 7.06
CA LEU A 153 4.46 -12.84 7.16
C LEU A 153 3.51 -12.34 8.26
N LEU A 154 4.04 -11.61 9.23
CA LEU A 154 3.24 -10.92 10.23
C LEU A 154 2.87 -9.54 9.66
N GLY A 155 1.57 -9.24 9.67
CA GLY A 155 1.03 -8.02 9.07
C GLY A 155 0.26 -8.26 7.77
N ASN A 156 -0.22 -7.17 7.16
CA ASN A 156 -1.19 -7.23 6.05
C ASN A 156 -0.62 -6.74 4.72
N LEU A 157 0.71 -6.73 4.56
CA LEU A 157 1.32 -6.33 3.29
C LEU A 157 0.92 -7.31 2.18
N PRO A 158 0.61 -6.80 0.97
CA PRO A 158 0.30 -7.65 -0.17
C PRO A 158 1.46 -8.62 -0.46
N HIS A 159 1.15 -9.89 -0.64
CA HIS A 159 2.15 -10.91 -0.91
C HIS A 159 1.56 -12.06 -1.73
N GLU A 160 2.44 -12.76 -2.44
CA GLU A 160 2.15 -13.94 -3.24
C GLU A 160 3.05 -15.09 -2.79
N ARG A 161 2.48 -16.30 -2.73
CA ARG A 161 3.26 -17.52 -2.47
C ARG A 161 3.13 -18.46 -3.65
N ALA A 162 4.28 -18.89 -4.19
CA ALA A 162 4.37 -19.87 -5.25
C ALA A 162 5.39 -20.96 -4.83
N GLY A 163 4.88 -22.11 -4.37
CA GLY A 163 5.71 -23.19 -3.86
C GLY A 163 6.58 -22.74 -2.69
N GLU A 164 7.90 -22.87 -2.87
CA GLU A 164 8.93 -22.52 -1.89
C GLU A 164 9.38 -21.05 -1.98
N ARG A 165 8.68 -20.19 -2.73
CA ARG A 165 8.99 -18.77 -2.84
C ARG A 165 7.85 -17.90 -2.31
N LEU A 166 8.17 -16.98 -1.41
CA LEU A 166 7.26 -15.96 -0.88
C LEU A 166 7.69 -14.58 -1.37
N ARG A 167 6.84 -13.88 -2.11
CA ARG A 167 7.10 -12.53 -2.62
C ARG A 167 6.21 -11.53 -1.89
N ILE A 168 6.81 -10.56 -1.22
CA ILE A 168 6.14 -9.52 -0.44
C ILE A 168 6.31 -8.19 -1.17
N PHE A 169 5.21 -7.53 -1.50
CA PHE A 169 5.23 -6.27 -2.25
C PHE A 169 5.32 -5.08 -1.29
N LEU A 170 6.39 -4.31 -1.42
CA LEU A 170 6.66 -3.13 -0.61
C LEU A 170 6.15 -1.86 -1.30
N GLY A 171 6.05 -1.86 -2.63
CA GLY A 171 5.72 -0.64 -3.39
C GLY A 171 6.90 0.31 -3.44
N ASP A 172 6.64 1.61 -3.54
CA ASP A 172 7.71 2.59 -3.65
C ASP A 172 8.39 2.83 -2.29
N ILE A 173 9.71 3.02 -2.33
CA ILE A 173 10.57 3.29 -1.18
C ILE A 173 11.20 4.68 -1.33
N TYR A 174 11.08 5.46 -0.27
CA TYR A 174 11.56 6.84 -0.21
C TYR A 174 12.99 6.91 0.35
N GLY A 175 13.75 7.91 -0.07
CA GLY A 175 15.11 8.16 0.39
C GLY A 175 15.14 8.41 1.90
N GLY A 176 15.95 7.62 2.61
CA GLY A 176 16.04 7.69 4.08
C GLY A 176 14.94 6.94 4.83
N GLU A 177 13.97 6.34 4.12
CA GLU A 177 12.94 5.51 4.73
C GLU A 177 13.54 4.21 5.30
N ARG A 178 13.04 3.80 6.47
CA ARG A 178 13.26 2.46 7.01
C ARG A 178 11.93 1.76 7.16
N ARG A 179 11.77 0.62 6.49
CA ARG A 179 10.60 -0.24 6.61
C ARG A 179 10.98 -1.57 7.24
N ALA A 180 10.33 -1.89 8.37
CA ALA A 180 10.53 -3.16 9.05
C ALA A 180 9.46 -4.16 8.59
N LEU A 181 9.88 -5.41 8.39
CA LEU A 181 9.02 -6.54 8.07
C LEU A 181 9.24 -7.60 9.13
N PHE A 182 8.15 -8.18 9.63
CA PHE A 182 8.20 -9.20 10.67
C PHE A 182 7.71 -10.51 10.08
N THR A 183 8.51 -11.57 10.22
CA THR A 183 8.13 -12.91 9.80
C THR A 183 8.31 -13.89 10.93
N ARG A 184 7.40 -14.85 11.00
CA ARG A 184 7.57 -16.04 11.84
C ARG A 184 8.22 -17.12 10.98
N VAL A 185 9.36 -17.62 11.43
CA VAL A 185 10.11 -18.70 10.77
C VAL A 185 10.10 -19.91 11.68
N ILE A 186 9.56 -21.02 11.18
CA ILE A 186 9.54 -22.31 11.87
C ILE A 186 10.43 -23.25 11.08
N THR A 187 11.49 -23.73 11.70
CA THR A 187 12.43 -24.67 11.10
C THR A 187 12.17 -26.09 11.61
N PRO A 188 12.45 -27.14 10.82
CA PRO A 188 12.32 -28.52 11.29
C PRO A 188 13.35 -28.81 12.38
N PRO A 189 13.12 -29.77 13.30
CA PRO A 189 14.15 -30.19 14.26
C PRO A 189 15.39 -30.71 13.54
N ASP A 190 16.58 -30.35 14.02
CA ASP A 190 17.85 -30.81 13.47
C ASP A 190 18.94 -30.89 14.57
N MET A 191 20.09 -31.46 14.23
CA MET A 191 21.19 -31.69 15.14
C MET A 191 21.96 -30.40 15.48
N PRO A 192 22.42 -30.22 16.73
CA PRO A 192 23.29 -29.10 17.08
C PRO A 192 24.52 -29.03 16.15
N GLY A 193 24.82 -27.83 15.66
CA GLY A 193 25.92 -27.57 14.72
C GLY A 193 25.50 -27.52 13.24
N THR A 194 24.25 -27.84 12.91
CA THR A 194 23.69 -27.58 11.57
C THR A 194 23.06 -26.19 11.50
N SER A 195 22.70 -25.75 10.29
CA SER A 195 22.00 -24.47 10.09
C SER A 195 21.04 -24.52 8.91
N VAL A 196 19.93 -23.81 9.04
CA VAL A 196 19.03 -23.46 7.93
C VAL A 196 19.37 -22.06 7.46
N VAL A 197 19.59 -21.88 6.15
CA VAL A 197 19.85 -20.57 5.54
C VAL A 197 18.62 -20.12 4.76
N LEU A 198 18.05 -18.99 5.14
CA LEU A 198 16.99 -18.31 4.43
C LEU A 198 17.61 -17.24 3.52
N ARG A 199 17.39 -17.33 2.21
CA ARG A 199 17.84 -16.31 1.25
C ARG A 199 16.70 -15.35 0.97
N GLY A 200 16.99 -14.06 1.05
CA GLY A 200 16.09 -12.97 0.67
C GLY A 200 16.68 -12.14 -0.47
N GLU A 201 15.82 -11.67 -1.37
CA GLU A 201 16.17 -10.78 -2.47
C GLU A 201 15.23 -9.58 -2.47
N LEU A 202 15.80 -8.39 -2.24
CA LEU A 202 15.11 -7.12 -2.44
C LEU A 202 15.26 -6.72 -3.90
N GLY A 203 14.17 -6.76 -4.66
CA GLY A 203 14.13 -6.26 -6.02
C GLY A 203 13.38 -4.93 -6.10
N TYR A 204 13.81 -4.03 -6.97
CA TYR A 204 13.15 -2.75 -7.26
C TYR A 204 13.56 -2.20 -8.62
N ALA A 205 12.78 -1.29 -9.18
CA ALA A 205 13.18 -0.47 -10.33
C ALA A 205 13.75 0.86 -9.85
N ASP A 206 14.91 1.27 -10.37
CA ASP A 206 15.42 2.62 -10.14
C ASP A 206 14.58 3.68 -10.89
N LEU A 207 14.91 4.96 -10.71
CA LEU A 207 14.19 6.05 -11.39
C LEU A 207 14.38 6.06 -12.90
N SER A 208 15.41 5.38 -13.42
CA SER A 208 15.66 5.20 -14.86
C SER A 208 14.91 3.98 -15.42
N GLY A 209 14.16 3.27 -14.58
CA GLY A 209 13.43 2.05 -14.95
C GLY A 209 14.30 0.78 -14.98
N HIS A 210 15.57 0.84 -14.56
CA HIS A 210 16.41 -0.34 -14.48
C HIS A 210 16.07 -1.15 -13.23
N THR A 211 15.75 -2.42 -13.41
CA THR A 211 15.49 -3.32 -12.31
C THR A 211 16.81 -3.79 -11.69
N THR A 212 16.96 -3.57 -10.39
CA THR A 212 18.09 -4.03 -9.58
C THR A 212 17.59 -5.01 -8.51
N THR A 213 18.42 -6.00 -8.18
CA THR A 213 18.19 -6.89 -7.04
C THR A 213 19.39 -6.88 -6.09
N VAL A 214 19.10 -6.93 -4.80
CA VAL A 214 20.10 -7.06 -3.73
C VAL A 214 19.73 -8.27 -2.90
N ALA A 215 20.66 -9.22 -2.79
CA ALA A 215 20.45 -10.46 -2.03
C ALA A 215 21.10 -10.38 -0.65
N ALA A 216 20.45 -10.99 0.33
CA ALA A 216 20.97 -11.22 1.67
C ALA A 216 20.58 -12.61 2.15
N THR A 217 21.34 -13.14 3.12
CA THR A 217 21.06 -14.45 3.73
C THR A 217 20.99 -14.32 5.24
N LEU A 218 20.02 -15.00 5.83
CA LEU A 218 19.87 -15.15 7.28
C LEU A 218 20.06 -16.62 7.65
N ALA A 219 20.96 -16.92 8.57
CA ALA A 219 21.25 -18.28 9.02
C ALA A 219 20.67 -18.54 10.43
N PHE A 220 19.88 -19.60 10.55
CA PHE A 220 19.36 -20.12 11.81
C PHE A 220 20.20 -21.33 12.20
N SER A 221 20.97 -21.22 13.29
CA SER A 221 21.85 -22.29 13.76
C SER A 221 21.17 -23.12 14.84
N TYR A 222 21.28 -24.45 14.73
CA TYR A 222 20.81 -25.36 15.77
C TYR A 222 21.86 -25.51 16.86
N VAL A 223 21.43 -25.33 18.10
CA VAL A 223 22.25 -25.53 19.29
C VAL A 223 21.47 -26.40 20.28
N ARG A 224 22.13 -26.85 21.34
CA ARG A 224 21.45 -27.60 22.39
C ARG A 224 20.42 -26.70 23.10
N GLU A 225 19.34 -27.29 23.59
CA GLU A 225 18.27 -26.56 24.28
C GLU A 225 18.78 -25.69 25.43
N ALA A 226 19.73 -26.21 26.22
CA ALA A 226 20.36 -25.46 27.31
C ALA A 226 21.08 -24.18 26.83
N GLU A 227 21.58 -24.15 25.59
CA GLU A 227 22.21 -22.98 24.98
C GLU A 227 21.16 -21.99 24.45
N VAL A 228 20.03 -22.48 23.93
CA VAL A 228 18.89 -21.63 23.50
C VAL A 228 18.33 -20.85 24.69
N LEU A 229 18.17 -21.51 25.85
CA LEU A 229 17.65 -20.87 27.07
C LEU A 229 18.56 -19.77 27.62
N LEU A 230 19.85 -19.80 27.27
CA LEU A 230 20.83 -18.78 27.65
C LEU A 230 21.04 -17.73 26.57
N ALA A 231 20.51 -17.94 25.36
CA ALA A 231 20.68 -17.03 24.25
C ALA A 231 19.97 -15.70 24.54
N PRO A 232 20.59 -14.56 24.19
CA PRO A 232 19.96 -13.27 24.39
C PRO A 232 18.71 -13.15 23.50
N VAL A 233 17.58 -12.87 24.15
CA VAL A 233 16.34 -12.55 23.45
C VAL A 233 16.38 -11.09 23.02
N VAL A 234 16.20 -10.84 21.72
CA VAL A 234 16.08 -9.47 21.19
C VAL A 234 14.65 -8.97 21.48
N ALA A 235 14.43 -8.46 22.70
CA ALA A 235 13.11 -8.07 23.20
C ALA A 235 12.36 -7.10 22.27
N GLU A 236 13.07 -6.14 21.67
CA GLU A 236 12.50 -5.16 20.74
C GLU A 236 11.84 -5.82 19.52
N VAL A 237 12.44 -6.88 18.98
CA VAL A 237 11.88 -7.61 17.83
C VAL A 237 10.60 -8.33 18.22
N LEU A 238 10.57 -8.95 19.41
CA LEU A 238 9.38 -9.66 19.90
C LEU A 238 8.23 -8.71 20.21
N GLU A 239 8.52 -7.58 20.85
CA GLU A 239 7.53 -6.55 21.16
C GLU A 239 6.90 -5.99 19.87
N ARG A 240 7.74 -5.57 18.92
CA ARG A 240 7.26 -5.06 17.61
C ARG A 240 6.51 -6.11 16.80
N ALA A 241 6.97 -7.37 16.81
CA ALA A 241 6.25 -8.45 16.14
C ALA A 241 4.86 -8.68 16.77
N GLY A 242 4.76 -8.64 18.10
CA GLY A 242 3.50 -8.76 18.83
C GLY A 242 2.52 -7.62 18.53
N GLU A 243 3.01 -6.37 18.46
CA GLU A 243 2.20 -5.20 18.06
C GLU A 243 1.61 -5.40 16.65
N VAL A 244 2.45 -5.81 15.69
CA VAL A 244 2.04 -6.03 14.29
C VAL A 244 1.03 -7.16 14.16
N GLU A 245 1.25 -8.26 14.87
CA GLU A 245 0.35 -9.41 14.86
C GLU A 245 -1.02 -9.07 15.46
N LEU A 246 -1.04 -8.37 16.61
CA LEU A 246 -2.29 -7.92 17.23
C LEU A 246 -3.05 -6.97 16.30
N ALA A 247 -2.37 -5.98 15.72
CA ALA A 247 -2.98 -5.05 14.77
C ALA A 247 -3.58 -5.77 13.56
N ALA A 248 -2.86 -6.76 13.01
CA ALA A 248 -3.35 -7.57 11.90
C ALA A 248 -4.59 -8.39 12.27
N ALA A 249 -4.57 -9.06 13.43
CA ALA A 249 -5.68 -9.85 13.95
C ALA A 249 -6.92 -9.00 14.22
N THR A 250 -6.77 -7.82 14.85
CA THR A 250 -7.87 -6.87 15.06
C THR A 250 -8.47 -6.39 13.74
N ALA A 251 -7.62 -6.02 12.77
CA ALA A 251 -8.08 -5.60 11.45
C ALA A 251 -8.83 -6.73 10.69
N GLN A 252 -8.40 -7.98 10.85
CA GLN A 252 -9.08 -9.14 10.26
C GLN A 252 -10.42 -9.43 10.97
N ALA A 253 -10.47 -9.37 12.29
CA ALA A 253 -11.70 -9.56 13.06
C ALA A 253 -12.77 -8.51 12.71
N LEU A 254 -12.38 -7.23 12.63
CA LEU A 254 -13.27 -6.15 12.17
C LEU A 254 -13.79 -6.38 10.75
N ARG A 255 -12.95 -6.89 9.84
CA ARG A 255 -13.39 -7.25 8.47
C ARG A 255 -14.42 -8.37 8.49
N LEU A 256 -14.20 -9.43 9.26
CA LEU A 256 -15.11 -10.58 9.35
C LEU A 256 -16.44 -10.21 10.02
N GLU A 257 -16.42 -9.40 11.07
CA GLU A 257 -17.62 -8.90 11.74
C GLU A 257 -18.48 -8.07 10.76
N ARG A 258 -17.84 -7.18 9.99
CA ARG A 258 -18.51 -6.35 8.98
C ARG A 258 -19.07 -7.19 7.83
N ALA A 259 -18.35 -8.23 7.39
CA ALA A 259 -18.85 -9.19 6.39
C ALA A 259 -20.07 -9.98 6.92
N GLY A 260 -20.05 -10.38 8.19
CA GLY A 260 -21.17 -11.04 8.87
C GLY A 260 -22.39 -10.13 9.02
N GLN A 261 -22.20 -8.87 9.41
CA GLN A 261 -23.28 -7.87 9.50
C GLN A 261 -23.90 -7.58 8.12
N ARG A 262 -23.11 -7.58 7.04
CA ARG A 262 -23.60 -7.43 5.64
C ARG A 262 -24.52 -8.58 5.21
N LEU A 263 -24.22 -9.82 5.60
CA LEU A 263 -25.08 -10.98 5.34
C LEU A 263 -26.43 -10.87 6.05
N VAL A 264 -26.43 -10.38 7.31
CA VAL A 264 -27.66 -10.16 8.09
C VAL A 264 -28.52 -9.03 7.50
N VAL A 265 -27.91 -7.95 7.02
CA VAL A 265 -28.63 -6.83 6.38
C VAL A 265 -29.22 -7.24 5.02
N ARG A 266 -28.53 -8.06 4.22
CA ARG A 266 -29.08 -8.61 2.97
C ARG A 266 -30.29 -9.51 3.20
N HIS A 267 -30.32 -10.30 4.28
CA HIS A 267 -31.49 -11.11 4.64
C HIS A 267 -32.70 -10.27 5.10
N ARG A 268 -32.48 -9.11 5.71
CA ARG A 268 -33.58 -8.21 6.14
C ARG A 268 -34.16 -7.32 5.04
N ARG A 269 -33.50 -7.16 3.90
CA ARG A 269 -33.99 -6.36 2.75
C ARG A 269 -34.61 -7.19 1.62
N GLY A 270 -34.69 -8.51 1.78
CA GLY A 270 -35.25 -9.45 0.79
C GLY A 270 -36.48 -10.21 1.27
N GLY A 271 -37.15 -9.74 2.33
CA GLY A 271 -38.39 -10.30 2.87
C GLY A 271 -39.52 -9.29 2.88
#